data_AF-A0A9D4XKP1-F1
#
_entry.id   AF-A0A9D4XKP1-F1
#
_cell.length_a   1.000
_cell.length_b   1.000
_cell.length_c   1.000
_cell.angle_alpha   90.00
_cell.angle_beta   90.00
_cell.angle_gamma   90.00
#
_symmetry.space_group_name_H-M   'P 1'
#
loop_
_entity.id
_entity.type
_entity.pdbx_description
1 polymer ?
#
loop_
_entity_poly.entity_id
_entity_poly.type
_entity_poly.pdbx_seq_one_letter_code
_entity_poly.pdbx_strand_id
1 'polypeptide(L)'
;MDHFKQANAHWKQHEVDYHKQGPKLGSYKGLPSEFLIAQATVYGKAMSEDAFEAIFVLLIYGLVLFPNIDKFMDVNAIRIFSVLNPVPTLLGDAYVYLHLRNTKGGGVIVCCLPLLYKWFISHLPQTVAFKENKGCLRWFTRLMSLTNDDISWYDRAYDGVQIIDSCGEFSNVPLIGTCGGISYNPVLARRQLGFPLKDKPNNILLEGVFFQEGKDPQGLKARMVRAWRKIHKKGRSELGPKNCIALEPYTTWVRKRASEYLMPYDYPRPTPLVVAGPSTLPNQGVEELREEDLSRAWIREREELLQQLKEKDALIEFLEHQVIDDLNDAWTSLLPQSSKFWKRRYDRLAKDKADMEAAYEREIKRLRAAYLPASRASRDP
;
A
#
# COMPACT_ATOMS: atom_id res chain seq x y z
N MET A 1 -7.75 -24.82 -9.72
CA MET A 1 -6.37 -24.93 -10.25
C MET A 1 -6.36 -25.24 -11.75
N ASP A 2 -7.28 -26.07 -12.26
CA ASP A 2 -7.45 -26.28 -13.71
C ASP A 2 -8.31 -25.23 -14.41
N HIS A 3 -9.30 -24.64 -13.73
CA HIS A 3 -10.10 -23.50 -14.24
C HIS A 3 -9.25 -22.23 -14.51
N PHE A 4 -8.27 -21.94 -13.65
CA PHE A 4 -7.32 -20.83 -13.85
C PHE A 4 -6.39 -21.08 -15.05
N LYS A 5 -6.07 -22.33 -15.38
CA LYS A 5 -5.28 -22.67 -16.58
C LYS A 5 -6.11 -22.51 -17.86
N GLN A 6 -7.40 -22.85 -17.83
CA GLN A 6 -8.33 -22.64 -18.94
C GLN A 6 -8.58 -21.15 -19.21
N ALA A 7 -8.81 -20.35 -18.16
CA ALA A 7 -8.88 -18.90 -18.28
C ALA A 7 -7.56 -18.32 -18.83
N ASN A 8 -6.41 -18.75 -18.32
CA ASN A 8 -5.09 -18.32 -18.79
C ASN A 8 -4.81 -18.72 -20.25
N ALA A 9 -5.35 -19.85 -20.72
CA ALA A 9 -5.25 -20.27 -22.13
C ALA A 9 -6.11 -19.40 -23.06
N HIS A 10 -7.34 -19.08 -22.65
CA HIS A 10 -8.24 -18.20 -23.40
C HIS A 10 -7.72 -16.76 -23.45
N TRP A 11 -7.10 -16.31 -22.36
CA TRP A 11 -6.42 -15.02 -22.25
C TRP A 11 -5.17 -14.93 -23.12
N LYS A 12 -4.30 -15.95 -23.15
CA LYS A 12 -3.12 -15.97 -24.01
C LYS A 12 -3.45 -15.82 -25.49
N GLN A 13 -4.56 -16.44 -25.93
CA GLN A 13 -5.02 -16.32 -27.32
C GLN A 13 -5.47 -14.89 -27.64
N HIS A 14 -6.29 -14.30 -26.77
CA HIS A 14 -6.71 -12.90 -26.89
C HIS A 14 -5.55 -11.90 -26.74
N GLU A 15 -4.57 -12.17 -25.88
CA GLU A 15 -3.39 -11.33 -25.63
C GLU A 15 -2.46 -11.29 -26.87
N VAL A 16 -2.31 -12.40 -27.59
CA VAL A 16 -1.55 -12.50 -28.85
C VAL A 16 -2.24 -11.74 -29.99
N ASP A 17 -3.56 -11.83 -30.09
CA ASP A 17 -4.33 -11.14 -31.13
C ASP A 17 -4.45 -9.63 -30.87
N TYR A 18 -4.62 -9.22 -29.61
CA TYR A 18 -4.60 -7.81 -29.21
C TYR A 18 -3.20 -7.19 -29.21
N HIS A 19 -2.13 -7.99 -29.07
CA HIS A 19 -0.74 -7.52 -29.20
C HIS A 19 -0.45 -6.89 -30.57
N LYS A 20 -1.23 -7.26 -31.60
CA LYS A 20 -1.14 -6.68 -32.95
C LYS A 20 -1.97 -5.40 -33.14
N GLN A 21 -2.95 -5.12 -32.27
CA GLN A 21 -4.00 -4.09 -32.54
C GLN A 21 -4.40 -3.21 -31.34
N GLY A 22 -3.87 -3.42 -30.14
CA GLY A 22 -4.27 -2.66 -28.95
C GLY A 22 -3.93 -1.15 -29.01
N PRO A 23 -4.76 -0.28 -28.40
CA PRO A 23 -4.54 1.15 -28.43
C PRO A 23 -3.25 1.53 -27.68
N LYS A 24 -2.38 2.29 -28.35
CA LYS A 24 -1.16 2.84 -27.77
C LYS A 24 -1.49 4.19 -27.14
N LEU A 25 -1.27 4.35 -25.84
CA LEU A 25 -1.24 5.67 -25.22
C LEU A 25 0.22 6.16 -25.26
N GLY A 26 0.61 6.79 -26.37
CA GLY A 26 1.99 7.21 -26.60
C GLY A 26 2.97 6.02 -26.73
N SER A 27 4.05 6.00 -25.92
CA SER A 27 5.08 4.96 -25.90
C SER A 27 4.73 3.73 -25.04
N TYR A 28 3.65 3.79 -24.25
CA TYR A 28 3.27 2.75 -23.30
C TYR A 28 2.35 1.71 -23.93
N LYS A 29 2.61 0.43 -23.68
CA LYS A 29 1.82 -0.72 -24.15
C LYS A 29 0.96 -1.23 -23.01
N GLY A 30 -0.35 -1.40 -23.24
CA GLY A 30 -1.28 -1.81 -22.21
C GLY A 30 -2.74 -1.73 -22.64
N LEU A 31 -3.64 -1.83 -21.68
CA LEU A 31 -5.09 -1.81 -21.89
C LEU A 31 -5.75 -0.70 -21.04
N PRO A 32 -6.65 0.11 -21.60
CA PRO A 32 -7.48 1.02 -20.81
C PRO A 32 -8.30 0.26 -19.77
N SER A 33 -8.41 0.79 -18.56
CA SER A 33 -9.23 0.20 -17.49
C SER A 33 -10.70 0.15 -17.87
N GLU A 34 -11.22 1.15 -18.58
CA GLU A 34 -12.59 1.20 -19.08
C GLU A 34 -12.90 0.02 -20.01
N PHE A 35 -11.96 -0.34 -20.91
CA PHE A 35 -12.10 -1.51 -21.77
C PHE A 35 -12.21 -2.79 -20.95
N LEU A 36 -11.34 -2.97 -19.95
CA LEU A 36 -11.36 -4.13 -19.08
C LEU A 36 -12.63 -4.19 -18.22
N ILE A 37 -13.11 -3.05 -17.71
CA ILE A 37 -14.38 -2.96 -16.96
C ILE A 37 -15.57 -3.33 -17.86
N ALA A 38 -15.58 -2.87 -19.10
CA ALA A 38 -16.60 -3.24 -20.08
C ALA A 38 -16.58 -4.75 -20.36
N GLN A 39 -15.40 -5.35 -20.54
CA GLN A 39 -15.25 -6.79 -20.72
C GLN A 39 -15.72 -7.57 -19.47
N ALA A 40 -15.34 -7.14 -18.27
CA ALA A 40 -15.83 -7.74 -17.03
C ALA A 40 -17.37 -7.72 -16.99
N THR A 41 -17.98 -6.59 -17.35
CA THR A 41 -19.44 -6.45 -17.42
C THR A 41 -20.07 -7.43 -18.42
N VAL A 42 -19.45 -7.64 -19.59
CA VAL A 42 -19.92 -8.62 -20.59
C VAL A 42 -19.86 -10.04 -20.03
N TYR A 43 -18.74 -10.45 -19.43
CA TYR A 43 -18.60 -11.80 -18.85
C TYR A 43 -19.51 -12.03 -17.65
N GLY A 44 -19.73 -10.99 -16.83
CA GLY A 44 -20.70 -11.01 -15.74
C GLY A 44 -22.13 -11.22 -16.25
N LYS A 45 -22.51 -10.57 -17.34
CA LYS A 45 -23.82 -10.78 -18.01
C LYS A 45 -23.94 -12.18 -18.62
N ALA A 46 -22.85 -12.73 -19.13
CA ALA A 46 -22.80 -14.07 -19.72
C ALA A 46 -22.70 -15.21 -18.67
N MET A 47 -22.74 -14.90 -17.37
CA MET A 47 -22.54 -15.87 -16.27
C MET A 47 -21.21 -16.63 -16.36
N SER A 48 -20.19 -16.04 -16.98
CA SER A 48 -18.83 -16.59 -16.99
C SER A 48 -18.08 -16.05 -15.77
N GLU A 49 -18.31 -16.69 -14.63
CA GLU A 49 -17.75 -16.27 -13.33
C GLU A 49 -16.22 -16.25 -13.36
N ASP A 50 -15.58 -17.31 -13.89
CA ASP A 50 -14.11 -17.40 -13.98
C ASP A 50 -13.49 -16.26 -14.79
N ALA A 51 -14.11 -15.87 -15.92
CA ALA A 51 -13.59 -14.81 -16.78
C ALA A 51 -13.79 -13.42 -16.16
N PHE A 52 -14.95 -13.21 -15.52
CA PHE A 52 -15.21 -11.99 -14.75
C PHE A 52 -14.21 -11.84 -13.60
N GLU A 53 -14.01 -12.88 -12.79
CA GLU A 53 -13.08 -12.87 -11.67
C GLU A 53 -11.65 -12.61 -12.15
N ALA A 54 -11.21 -13.24 -13.24
CA ALA A 54 -9.90 -13.01 -13.81
C ALA A 54 -9.68 -11.53 -14.19
N ILE A 55 -10.65 -10.90 -14.87
CA ILE A 55 -10.55 -9.47 -15.22
C ILE A 55 -10.60 -8.60 -13.97
N PHE A 56 -11.47 -8.91 -13.02
CA PHE A 56 -11.63 -8.13 -11.79
C PHE A 56 -10.37 -8.16 -10.93
N VAL A 57 -9.77 -9.33 -10.74
CA VAL A 57 -8.50 -9.46 -10.01
C VAL A 57 -7.37 -8.76 -10.77
N LEU A 58 -7.34 -8.90 -12.10
CA LEU A 58 -6.37 -8.19 -12.94
C LEU A 58 -6.50 -6.66 -12.81
N LEU A 59 -7.72 -6.11 -12.76
CA LEU A 59 -7.99 -4.69 -12.51
C LEU A 59 -7.46 -4.23 -11.15
N ILE A 60 -7.75 -4.98 -10.07
CA ILE A 60 -7.18 -4.68 -8.74
C ILE A 60 -5.65 -4.71 -8.81
N TYR A 61 -5.10 -5.74 -9.44
CA TYR A 61 -3.67 -5.93 -9.54
C TYR A 61 -2.99 -4.77 -10.28
N GLY A 62 -3.44 -4.46 -11.49
CA GLY A 62 -2.82 -3.44 -12.34
C GLY A 62 -3.09 -2.00 -11.90
N LEU A 63 -4.27 -1.70 -11.34
CA LEU A 63 -4.62 -0.33 -10.97
C LEU A 63 -4.28 0.02 -9.52
N VAL A 64 -4.29 -0.96 -8.61
CA VAL A 64 -4.09 -0.72 -7.17
C VAL A 64 -2.71 -1.19 -6.70
N LEU A 65 -2.24 -2.36 -7.15
CA LEU A 65 -0.97 -2.92 -6.67
C LEU A 65 0.22 -2.51 -7.54
N PHE A 66 -0.02 -2.34 -8.84
CA PHE A 66 0.96 -1.96 -9.86
C PHE A 66 0.57 -0.70 -10.66
N PRO A 67 0.13 0.41 -10.01
CA PRO A 67 -0.26 1.59 -10.76
C PRO A 67 0.94 2.10 -11.57
N ASN A 68 0.71 2.36 -12.86
CA ASN A 68 1.71 3.00 -13.72
C ASN A 68 1.15 4.29 -14.31
N ILE A 69 0.01 4.19 -15.01
CA ILE A 69 -0.69 5.31 -15.62
C ILE A 69 -2.13 5.29 -15.14
N ASP A 70 -2.68 6.46 -14.83
CA ASP A 70 -4.07 6.57 -14.37
C ASP A 70 -5.03 5.95 -15.39
N LYS A 71 -6.00 5.18 -14.89
CA LYS A 71 -6.99 4.45 -15.69
C LYS A 71 -6.42 3.55 -16.79
N PHE A 72 -5.14 3.16 -16.72
CA PHE A 72 -4.48 2.36 -17.74
C PHE A 72 -3.65 1.23 -17.13
N MET A 73 -3.80 0.04 -17.70
CA MET A 73 -3.12 -1.15 -17.23
C MET A 73 -1.89 -1.46 -18.08
N ASP A 74 -0.73 -1.42 -17.46
CA ASP A 74 0.55 -1.70 -18.12
C ASP A 74 0.67 -3.19 -18.52
N VAL A 75 1.20 -3.47 -19.70
CA VAL A 75 1.42 -4.84 -20.18
C VAL A 75 2.33 -5.66 -19.25
N ASN A 76 3.27 -5.02 -18.55
CA ASN A 76 4.11 -5.71 -17.57
C ASN A 76 3.28 -6.17 -16.38
N ALA A 77 2.30 -5.36 -15.92
CA ALA A 77 1.38 -5.78 -14.87
C ALA A 77 0.55 -6.99 -15.31
N ILE A 78 0.04 -6.99 -16.55
CA ILE A 78 -0.66 -8.14 -17.14
C ILE A 78 0.23 -9.37 -17.17
N ARG A 79 1.46 -9.24 -17.69
CA ARG A 79 2.42 -10.36 -17.77
C ARG A 79 2.75 -10.95 -16.41
N ILE A 80 3.00 -10.10 -15.41
CA ILE A 80 3.32 -10.56 -14.06
C ILE A 80 2.10 -11.21 -13.41
N PHE A 81 0.89 -10.67 -13.64
CA PHE A 81 -0.35 -11.30 -13.20
C PHE A 81 -0.52 -12.70 -13.80
N SER A 82 -0.15 -12.86 -15.08
CA SER A 82 -0.16 -14.17 -15.75
C SER A 82 0.89 -15.14 -15.22
N VAL A 83 1.91 -14.67 -14.48
CA VAL A 83 2.84 -15.49 -13.72
C VAL A 83 2.20 -15.86 -12.38
N LEU A 84 2.15 -17.15 -12.06
CA LEU A 84 1.40 -17.72 -10.92
C LEU A 84 1.64 -17.04 -9.55
N ASN A 85 2.79 -16.41 -9.31
CA ASN A 85 3.07 -15.72 -8.06
C ASN A 85 3.72 -14.34 -8.31
N PRO A 86 2.97 -13.24 -8.19
CA PRO A 86 3.48 -11.89 -8.39
C PRO A 86 4.28 -11.35 -7.19
N VAL A 87 4.23 -12.01 -6.03
CA VAL A 87 4.78 -11.48 -4.77
C VAL A 87 6.27 -11.13 -4.85
N PRO A 88 7.18 -11.97 -5.41
CA PRO A 88 8.59 -11.62 -5.51
C PRO A 88 8.84 -10.38 -6.38
N THR A 89 8.05 -10.20 -7.43
CA THR A 89 8.17 -9.05 -8.34
C THR A 89 7.62 -7.78 -7.69
N LEU A 90 6.45 -7.87 -7.03
CA LEU A 90 5.88 -6.78 -6.21
C LEU A 90 6.89 -6.29 -5.17
N LEU A 91 7.47 -7.23 -4.41
CA LEU A 91 8.49 -6.91 -3.41
C LEU A 91 9.75 -6.33 -4.05
N GLY A 92 10.19 -6.87 -5.19
CA GLY A 92 11.34 -6.37 -5.94
C GLY A 92 11.16 -4.91 -6.33
N ASP A 93 10.03 -4.57 -6.95
CA ASP A 93 9.75 -3.18 -7.32
C ASP A 93 9.61 -2.29 -6.08
N ALA A 94 8.91 -2.73 -5.03
CA ALA A 94 8.77 -1.95 -3.81
C ALA A 94 10.14 -1.58 -3.19
N TYR A 95 11.05 -2.55 -3.13
CA TYR A 95 12.40 -2.32 -2.62
C TYR A 95 13.22 -1.45 -3.57
N VAL A 96 13.11 -1.61 -4.89
CA VAL A 96 13.79 -0.75 -5.86
C VAL A 96 13.33 0.70 -5.73
N TYR A 97 12.03 0.96 -5.64
CA TYR A 97 11.50 2.31 -5.46
C TYR A 97 11.93 2.93 -4.12
N LEU A 98 11.90 2.15 -3.02
CA LEU A 98 12.41 2.60 -1.72
C LEU A 98 13.90 2.93 -1.77
N HIS A 99 14.69 2.09 -2.41
CA HIS A 99 16.13 2.29 -2.56
C HIS A 99 16.44 3.54 -3.39
N LEU A 100 15.75 3.73 -4.52
CA LEU A 100 15.91 4.92 -5.37
C LEU A 100 15.52 6.20 -4.63
N ARG A 101 14.41 6.16 -3.87
CA ARG A 101 13.97 7.30 -3.06
C ARG A 101 14.99 7.67 -1.99
N ASN A 102 15.52 6.69 -1.28
CA ASN A 102 16.53 6.91 -0.23
C ASN A 102 17.87 7.38 -0.80
N THR A 103 18.28 6.90 -1.97
CA THR A 103 19.57 7.28 -2.59
C THR A 103 19.52 8.62 -3.32
N LYS A 104 18.39 8.98 -3.95
CA LYS A 104 18.24 10.22 -4.74
C LYS A 104 17.52 11.36 -4.00
N GLY A 105 17.09 11.15 -2.75
CA GLY A 105 16.45 12.19 -1.93
C GLY A 105 15.05 12.62 -2.39
N GLY A 106 14.38 11.84 -3.24
CA GLY A 106 13.07 12.18 -3.80
C GLY A 106 12.44 11.04 -4.61
N GLY A 107 11.13 11.13 -4.85
CA GLY A 107 10.35 10.14 -5.62
C GLY A 107 9.14 9.60 -4.84
N VAL A 108 8.09 9.23 -5.59
CA VAL A 108 6.87 8.60 -5.06
C VAL A 108 7.05 7.09 -5.06
N ILE A 109 6.69 6.43 -3.96
CA ILE A 109 6.59 4.96 -3.91
C ILE A 109 5.25 4.62 -4.54
N VAL A 110 5.27 4.18 -5.79
CA VAL A 110 4.05 3.95 -6.57
C VAL A 110 3.53 2.52 -6.39
N CYS A 111 4.42 1.53 -6.40
CA CYS A 111 4.01 0.13 -6.26
C CYS A 111 3.83 -0.27 -4.78
N CYS A 112 2.83 -1.12 -4.53
CA CYS A 112 2.56 -1.74 -3.22
C CYS A 112 2.24 -0.80 -2.04
N LEU A 113 2.11 0.52 -2.23
CA LEU A 113 1.83 1.44 -1.13
C LEU A 113 0.57 1.07 -0.31
N PRO A 114 -0.56 0.64 -0.92
CA PRO A 114 -1.71 0.16 -0.16
C PRO A 114 -1.42 -1.09 0.68
N LEU A 115 -0.57 -2.00 0.18
CA LEU A 115 -0.16 -3.19 0.91
C LEU A 115 0.78 -2.85 2.07
N LEU A 116 1.74 -1.95 1.84
CA LEU A 116 2.63 -1.44 2.89
C LEU A 116 1.83 -0.73 3.99
N TYR A 117 0.83 0.08 3.62
CA TYR A 117 -0.06 0.71 4.58
C TYR A 117 -0.87 -0.33 5.36
N LYS A 118 -1.52 -1.28 4.69
CA LYS A 118 -2.27 -2.38 5.33
C LYS A 118 -1.39 -3.17 6.31
N TRP A 119 -0.20 -3.55 5.86
CA TRP A 119 0.81 -4.23 6.66
C TRP A 119 1.19 -3.40 7.88
N PHE A 120 1.55 -2.13 7.68
CA PHE A 120 1.97 -1.22 8.74
C PHE A 120 0.89 -1.09 9.82
N ILE A 121 -0.36 -0.80 9.43
CA ILE A 121 -1.49 -0.65 10.36
C ILE A 121 -1.84 -1.97 11.07
N SER A 122 -1.64 -3.13 10.42
CA SER A 122 -1.88 -4.43 11.06
C SER A 122 -0.96 -4.72 12.25
N HIS A 123 0.20 -4.06 12.30
CA HIS A 123 1.17 -4.19 13.39
C HIS A 123 0.94 -3.19 14.54
N LEU A 124 0.11 -2.16 14.33
CA LEU A 124 -0.13 -1.11 15.34
C LEU A 124 -1.19 -1.53 16.38
N PRO A 125 -1.22 -0.87 17.56
CA PRO A 125 -2.24 -1.12 18.56
C PRO A 125 -3.66 -1.03 18.02
N GLN A 126 -4.47 -2.04 18.34
CA GLN A 126 -5.87 -2.08 17.92
C GLN A 126 -6.82 -1.46 18.95
N THR A 127 -6.28 -0.84 20.01
CA THR A 127 -7.05 -0.20 21.07
C THR A 127 -7.89 0.96 20.53
N VAL A 128 -9.05 1.17 21.16
CA VAL A 128 -9.99 2.24 20.77
C VAL A 128 -9.30 3.61 20.82
N ALA A 129 -8.52 3.87 21.88
CA ALA A 129 -7.77 5.12 22.04
C ALA A 129 -6.80 5.39 20.88
N PHE A 130 -6.07 4.36 20.41
CA PHE A 130 -5.15 4.51 19.29
C PHE A 130 -5.92 4.70 17.98
N LYS A 131 -6.99 3.92 17.74
CA LYS A 131 -7.77 4.03 16.49
C LYS A 131 -8.51 5.36 16.34
N GLU A 132 -9.22 5.77 17.38
CA GLU A 132 -10.08 6.97 17.34
C GLU A 132 -9.26 8.26 17.35
N ASN A 133 -8.05 8.25 17.92
CA ASN A 133 -7.15 9.40 17.98
C ASN A 133 -7.87 10.71 18.37
N LYS A 134 -8.69 10.68 19.43
CA LYS A 134 -9.53 11.84 19.84
C LYS A 134 -8.72 13.11 20.11
N GLY A 135 -7.47 12.97 20.52
CA GLY A 135 -6.54 14.08 20.73
C GLY A 135 -5.91 14.62 19.44
N CYS A 136 -6.29 14.11 18.27
CA CYS A 136 -5.77 14.51 16.95
C CYS A 136 -4.23 14.53 16.88
N LEU A 137 -3.58 13.60 17.57
CA LEU A 137 -2.12 13.54 17.62
C LEU A 137 -1.54 13.22 16.24
N ARG A 138 -0.44 13.88 15.89
CA ARG A 138 0.31 13.61 14.66
C ARG A 138 0.84 12.17 14.66
N TRP A 139 0.93 11.54 13.49
CA TRP A 139 1.34 10.15 13.35
C TRP A 139 2.70 9.85 13.98
N PHE A 140 3.71 10.70 13.77
CA PHE A 140 5.02 10.47 14.36
C PHE A 140 4.95 10.42 15.90
N THR A 141 4.21 11.33 16.55
CA THR A 141 4.06 11.36 18.01
C THR A 141 3.47 10.05 18.53
N ARG A 142 2.44 9.55 17.84
CA ARG A 142 1.78 8.29 18.19
C ARG A 142 2.72 7.10 18.03
N LEU A 143 3.46 7.05 16.92
CA LEU A 143 4.39 5.96 16.63
C LEU A 143 5.58 5.96 17.60
N MET A 144 6.11 7.14 17.94
CA MET A 144 7.22 7.29 18.86
C MET A 144 6.86 6.93 20.31
N SER A 145 5.58 6.99 20.66
CA SER A 145 5.11 6.56 21.99
C SER A 145 4.97 5.05 22.14
N LEU A 146 5.05 4.28 21.05
CA LEU A 146 4.85 2.83 21.09
C LEU A 146 6.06 2.12 21.69
N THR A 147 5.78 1.15 22.55
CA THR A 147 6.76 0.23 23.08
C THR A 147 6.77 -1.08 22.29
N ASN A 148 7.68 -1.99 22.66
CA ASN A 148 7.73 -3.32 22.07
C ASN A 148 6.44 -4.12 22.27
N ASP A 149 5.73 -3.91 23.39
CA ASP A 149 4.54 -4.68 23.76
C ASP A 149 3.28 -4.16 23.06
N ASP A 150 3.32 -2.90 22.60
CA ASP A 150 2.23 -2.27 21.86
C ASP A 150 2.15 -2.74 20.39
N ILE A 151 3.25 -3.30 19.87
CA ILE A 151 3.36 -3.72 18.48
C ILE A 151 3.03 -5.21 18.35
N SER A 152 2.07 -5.53 17.48
CA SER A 152 1.76 -6.91 17.12
C SER A 152 2.80 -7.43 16.15
N TRP A 153 3.97 -7.88 16.62
CA TRP A 153 5.09 -8.24 15.75
C TRP A 153 4.79 -9.39 14.80
N TYR A 154 3.97 -10.35 15.20
CA TYR A 154 3.88 -11.64 14.55
C TYR A 154 2.45 -12.18 14.55
N ASP A 155 2.04 -12.73 13.42
CA ASP A 155 0.77 -13.44 13.28
C ASP A 155 0.98 -14.96 13.38
N ARG A 156 0.21 -15.60 14.27
CA ARG A 156 0.25 -17.07 14.49
C ARG A 156 -0.13 -17.88 13.25
N ALA A 157 -0.79 -17.27 12.27
CA ALA A 157 -1.02 -17.88 10.97
C ALA A 157 0.28 -18.39 10.30
N TYR A 158 1.44 -17.89 10.70
CA TYR A 158 2.74 -18.28 10.15
C TYR A 158 3.52 -19.32 11.00
N ASP A 159 2.92 -19.97 12.01
CA ASP A 159 3.64 -20.83 12.98
C ASP A 159 4.34 -22.04 12.31
N GLY A 160 3.80 -22.53 11.20
CA GLY A 160 4.37 -23.63 10.42
C GLY A 160 5.21 -23.22 9.21
N VAL A 161 5.37 -21.92 8.94
CA VAL A 161 5.99 -21.45 7.70
C VAL A 161 7.50 -21.31 7.86
N GLN A 162 8.25 -21.95 6.95
CA GLN A 162 9.68 -21.71 6.79
C GLN A 162 9.93 -20.45 5.98
N ILE A 163 10.94 -19.68 6.36
CA ILE A 163 11.31 -18.43 5.71
C ILE A 163 12.35 -18.71 4.64
N ILE A 164 12.22 -18.08 3.48
CA ILE A 164 13.30 -18.03 2.51
C ILE A 164 14.38 -17.09 3.06
N ASP A 165 15.51 -17.65 3.49
CA ASP A 165 16.59 -16.87 4.10
C ASP A 165 17.61 -16.42 3.05
N SER A 166 17.85 -17.24 2.03
CA SER A 166 18.77 -16.92 0.93
C SER A 166 18.52 -17.75 -0.33
N CYS A 167 19.15 -17.38 -1.46
CA CYS A 167 19.04 -18.10 -2.73
C CYS A 167 20.40 -18.28 -3.40
N GLY A 168 20.72 -19.52 -3.81
CA GLY A 168 21.89 -19.86 -4.60
C GLY A 168 23.20 -19.38 -3.99
N GLU A 169 23.93 -18.54 -4.74
CA GLU A 169 25.20 -17.94 -4.30
C GLU A 169 25.02 -16.69 -3.42
N PHE A 170 23.80 -16.15 -3.31
CA PHE A 170 23.54 -14.95 -2.52
C PHE A 170 23.25 -15.33 -1.07
N SER A 171 23.83 -14.57 -0.13
CA SER A 171 23.56 -14.68 1.31
C SER A 171 22.19 -14.10 1.72
N ASN A 172 21.52 -13.43 0.79
CA ASN A 172 20.22 -12.77 0.93
C ASN A 172 19.26 -13.25 -0.17
N VAL A 173 18.04 -12.72 -0.20
CA VAL A 173 17.03 -13.07 -1.21
C VAL A 173 17.08 -12.04 -2.34
N PRO A 174 17.61 -12.39 -3.53
CA PRO A 174 17.58 -11.50 -4.67
C PRO A 174 16.16 -11.38 -5.21
N LEU A 175 15.65 -10.17 -5.41
CA LEU A 175 14.34 -9.90 -6.00
C LEU A 175 14.51 -9.21 -7.35
N ILE A 176 13.67 -9.56 -8.32
CA ILE A 176 13.65 -8.95 -9.65
C ILE A 176 12.27 -8.34 -9.86
N GLY A 177 12.26 -7.02 -9.97
CA GLY A 177 11.10 -6.20 -10.33
C GLY A 177 11.08 -5.85 -11.83
N THR A 178 10.11 -5.05 -12.22
CA THR A 178 10.02 -4.44 -13.55
C THR A 178 11.06 -3.35 -13.77
N CYS A 179 11.47 -2.64 -12.72
CA CYS A 179 12.39 -1.51 -12.80
C CYS A 179 13.85 -1.85 -12.49
N GLY A 180 14.14 -3.11 -12.13
CA GLY A 180 15.49 -3.56 -11.78
C GLY A 180 15.48 -4.74 -10.83
N GLY A 181 16.58 -4.95 -10.12
CA GLY A 181 16.68 -5.99 -9.10
C GLY A 181 17.40 -5.51 -7.86
N ILE A 182 17.03 -6.08 -6.71
CA ILE A 182 17.53 -5.68 -5.40
C ILE A 182 17.50 -6.83 -4.41
N SER A 183 18.37 -6.82 -3.40
CA SER A 183 18.34 -7.80 -2.32
C SER A 183 17.33 -7.44 -1.23
N TYR A 184 16.53 -8.43 -0.83
CA TYR A 184 15.82 -8.44 0.44
C TYR A 184 16.66 -9.21 1.47
N ASN A 185 16.74 -8.69 2.70
CA ASN A 185 17.57 -9.23 3.76
C ASN A 185 16.66 -9.77 4.89
N PRO A 186 16.23 -11.04 4.83
CA PRO A 186 15.26 -11.61 5.78
C PRO A 186 15.73 -11.56 7.22
N VAL A 187 17.05 -11.55 7.44
CA VAL A 187 17.67 -11.46 8.78
C VAL A 187 17.15 -10.26 9.58
N LEU A 188 16.81 -9.14 8.92
CA LEU A 188 16.30 -7.93 9.57
C LEU A 188 14.81 -8.02 9.93
N ALA A 189 14.06 -8.88 9.25
CA ALA A 189 12.62 -9.03 9.41
C ALA A 189 12.24 -10.25 10.28
N ARG A 190 13.21 -10.99 10.82
CA ARG A 190 12.96 -12.25 11.57
C ARG A 190 11.97 -12.10 12.72
N ARG A 191 12.03 -10.96 13.43
CA ARG A 191 11.07 -10.66 14.51
C ARG A 191 9.63 -10.63 14.02
N GLN A 192 9.40 -10.09 12.82
CA GLN A 192 8.07 -10.04 12.21
C GLN A 192 7.57 -11.40 11.70
N LEU A 193 8.48 -12.37 11.62
CA LEU A 193 8.19 -13.76 11.24
C LEU A 193 8.16 -14.69 12.46
N GLY A 194 8.25 -14.11 13.66
CA GLY A 194 8.13 -14.76 14.95
C GLY A 194 9.45 -15.11 15.63
N PHE A 195 10.58 -14.96 14.93
CA PHE A 195 11.88 -15.42 15.40
C PHE A 195 12.67 -14.33 16.15
N PRO A 196 13.50 -14.70 17.13
CA PRO A 196 14.27 -13.74 17.91
C PRO A 196 15.35 -13.02 17.09
N LEU A 197 15.59 -11.77 17.43
CA LEU A 197 16.75 -10.99 17.00
C LEU A 197 17.72 -10.87 18.18
N LYS A 198 18.73 -11.74 18.20
CA LYS A 198 19.66 -11.87 19.34
C LYS A 198 20.82 -10.88 19.25
N ASP A 199 21.57 -10.97 18.16
CA ASP A 199 22.80 -10.22 17.95
C ASP A 199 22.70 -9.31 16.73
N LYS A 200 23.68 -8.42 16.59
CA LYS A 200 23.90 -7.67 15.35
C LYS A 200 24.03 -8.66 14.17
N PRO A 201 23.34 -8.43 13.04
CA PRO A 201 23.55 -9.23 11.84
C PRO A 201 25.00 -9.15 11.33
N ASN A 202 25.54 -10.28 10.86
CA ASN A 202 26.83 -10.31 10.19
C ASN A 202 26.83 -9.37 8.97
N ASN A 203 27.92 -8.63 8.76
CA ASN A 203 28.00 -7.63 7.70
C ASN A 203 27.70 -8.21 6.30
N ILE A 204 28.12 -9.46 6.02
CA ILE A 204 27.81 -10.15 4.76
C ILE A 204 26.30 -10.33 4.51
N LEU A 205 25.48 -10.40 5.56
CA LEU A 205 24.02 -10.45 5.46
C LEU A 205 23.40 -9.06 5.28
N LEU A 206 24.19 -8.00 5.44
CA LEU A 206 23.78 -6.62 5.21
C LEU A 206 24.23 -6.12 3.83
N GLU A 207 25.15 -6.82 3.18
CA GLU A 207 25.56 -6.56 1.80
C GLU A 207 24.39 -6.87 0.85
N GLY A 208 23.89 -5.83 0.20
CA GLY A 208 22.83 -5.92 -0.79
C GLY A 208 23.37 -5.68 -2.20
N VAL A 209 22.83 -6.39 -3.17
CA VAL A 209 23.02 -6.06 -4.59
C VAL A 209 21.85 -5.23 -5.09
N PHE A 210 22.12 -4.34 -6.05
CA PHE A 210 21.14 -3.50 -6.72
C PHE A 210 21.54 -3.30 -8.19
N PHE A 211 20.56 -3.32 -9.09
CA PHE A 211 20.71 -2.84 -10.46
C PHE A 211 19.41 -2.22 -10.96
N GLN A 212 19.50 -1.31 -11.92
CA GLN A 212 18.35 -0.74 -12.61
C GLN A 212 18.15 -1.45 -13.95
N GLU A 213 16.90 -1.67 -14.37
CA GLU A 213 16.62 -2.28 -15.67
C GLU A 213 17.29 -1.49 -16.81
N GLY A 214 17.91 -2.20 -17.76
CA GLY A 214 18.74 -1.61 -18.81
C GLY A 214 20.16 -1.21 -18.37
N LYS A 215 20.49 -1.29 -17.08
CA LYS A 215 21.81 -1.02 -16.51
C LYS A 215 22.25 -2.16 -15.59
N ASP A 216 22.59 -3.30 -16.21
CA ASP A 216 23.10 -4.49 -15.52
C ASP A 216 24.53 -4.86 -15.97
N PRO A 217 25.55 -4.09 -15.56
CA PRO A 217 26.92 -4.27 -16.05
C PRO A 217 27.58 -5.58 -15.59
N GLN A 218 27.05 -6.24 -14.55
CA GLN A 218 27.63 -7.45 -13.96
C GLN A 218 26.84 -8.73 -14.27
N GLY A 219 25.82 -8.64 -15.13
CA GLY A 219 24.92 -9.76 -15.42
C GLY A 219 24.17 -10.26 -14.17
N LEU A 220 23.88 -9.37 -13.22
CA LEU A 220 23.20 -9.67 -11.97
C LEU A 220 21.83 -10.28 -12.23
N LYS A 221 21.08 -9.81 -13.24
CA LYS A 221 19.76 -10.36 -13.58
C LYS A 221 19.84 -11.87 -13.85
N ALA A 222 20.80 -12.30 -14.67
CA ALA A 222 20.98 -13.71 -14.99
C ALA A 222 21.44 -14.53 -13.76
N ARG A 223 22.29 -13.97 -12.91
CA ARG A 223 22.74 -14.59 -11.66
C ARG A 223 21.60 -14.77 -10.67
N MET A 224 20.78 -13.74 -10.47
CA MET A 224 19.59 -13.79 -9.62
C MET A 224 18.60 -14.86 -10.11
N VAL A 225 18.31 -14.91 -11.41
CA VAL A 225 17.46 -15.97 -11.99
C VAL A 225 18.01 -17.37 -11.71
N ARG A 226 19.32 -17.57 -11.84
CA ARG A 226 19.95 -18.86 -11.49
C ARG A 226 19.85 -19.16 -10.00
N ALA A 227 20.04 -18.17 -9.14
CA ALA A 227 19.98 -18.34 -7.70
C ALA A 227 18.60 -18.83 -7.20
N TRP A 228 17.51 -18.37 -7.82
CA TRP A 228 16.15 -18.84 -7.52
C TRP A 228 15.91 -20.33 -7.79
N ARG A 229 16.81 -21.00 -8.52
CA ARG A 229 16.76 -22.46 -8.70
C ARG A 229 17.17 -23.23 -7.44
N LYS A 230 17.84 -22.57 -6.49
CA LYS A 230 18.32 -23.17 -5.23
C LYS A 230 17.92 -22.28 -4.06
N ILE A 231 16.73 -22.50 -3.53
CA ILE A 231 16.17 -21.72 -2.41
C ILE A 231 16.61 -22.34 -1.09
N HIS A 232 17.20 -21.54 -0.20
CA HIS A 232 17.54 -21.95 1.15
C HIS A 232 16.49 -21.43 2.13
N LYS A 233 15.82 -22.35 2.81
CA LYS A 233 14.81 -22.03 3.80
C LYS A 233 15.32 -22.30 5.20
N LYS A 234 14.85 -21.51 6.16
CA LYS A 234 15.11 -21.71 7.59
C LYS A 234 13.81 -21.73 8.37
N GLY A 235 13.75 -22.60 9.37
CA GLY A 235 12.62 -22.72 10.27
C GLY A 235 13.07 -22.74 11.73
N ARG A 236 12.27 -23.40 12.56
CA ARG A 236 12.50 -23.48 14.01
C ARG A 236 13.83 -24.14 14.37
N SER A 237 14.27 -25.13 13.61
CA SER A 237 15.54 -25.84 13.82
C SER A 237 16.75 -24.92 13.76
N GLU A 238 16.77 -24.00 12.80
CA GLU A 238 17.91 -23.12 12.54
C GLU A 238 17.78 -21.76 13.27
N LEU A 239 16.55 -21.25 13.42
CA LEU A 239 16.30 -19.91 13.97
C LEU A 239 15.87 -19.93 15.45
N GLY A 240 15.62 -21.11 16.00
CA GLY A 240 15.18 -21.30 17.37
C GLY A 240 13.66 -21.13 17.56
N PRO A 241 13.18 -21.10 18.81
CA PRO A 241 11.77 -20.98 19.12
C PRO A 241 11.21 -19.62 18.70
N LYS A 242 9.94 -19.59 18.30
CA LYS A 242 9.23 -18.35 18.04
C LYS A 242 8.87 -17.66 19.36
N ASN A 243 9.37 -16.46 19.56
CA ASN A 243 9.12 -15.64 20.74
C ASN A 243 9.12 -14.13 20.45
N CYS A 244 9.42 -13.72 19.21
CA CYS A 244 9.36 -12.33 18.75
C CYS A 244 10.19 -11.33 19.57
N ILE A 245 11.21 -11.79 20.29
CA ILE A 245 12.03 -10.90 21.14
C ILE A 245 13.17 -10.26 20.34
N ALA A 246 13.46 -9.00 20.62
CA ALA A 246 14.71 -8.36 20.22
C ALA A 246 15.57 -8.17 21.48
N LEU A 247 16.77 -8.75 21.49
CA LEU A 247 17.70 -8.62 22.60
C LEU A 247 18.52 -7.34 22.51
N GLU A 248 19.09 -6.93 23.64
CA GLU A 248 19.78 -5.65 23.78
C GLU A 248 20.96 -5.43 22.81
N PRO A 249 21.76 -6.44 22.42
CA PRO A 249 22.80 -6.26 21.40
C PRO A 249 22.24 -5.82 20.05
N TYR A 250 21.10 -6.40 19.63
CA TYR A 250 20.43 -6.00 18.40
C TYR A 250 19.81 -4.60 18.51
N THR A 251 19.11 -4.30 19.61
CA THR A 251 18.48 -2.98 19.79
C THR A 251 19.52 -1.86 19.85
N THR A 252 20.64 -2.07 20.54
CA THR A 252 21.77 -1.13 20.59
C THR A 252 22.35 -0.89 19.20
N TRP A 253 22.52 -1.96 18.41
CA TRP A 253 22.97 -1.84 17.03
C TRP A 253 22.00 -1.02 16.16
N VAL A 254 20.69 -1.23 16.30
CA VAL A 254 19.67 -0.43 15.59
C VAL A 254 19.74 1.05 16.00
N ARG A 255 19.83 1.34 17.31
CA ARG A 255 19.93 2.73 17.81
C ARG A 255 21.15 3.44 17.23
N LYS A 256 22.32 2.78 17.24
CA LYS A 256 23.55 3.34 16.65
C LYS A 256 23.37 3.68 15.17
N ARG A 257 22.76 2.79 14.38
CA ARG A 257 22.49 3.06 12.96
C ARG A 257 21.52 4.21 12.75
N ALA A 258 20.47 4.31 13.56
CA ALA A 258 19.54 5.43 13.48
C ALA A 258 20.27 6.77 13.71
N SER A 259 21.19 6.82 14.67
CA SER A 259 22.06 7.98 14.90
C SER A 259 22.99 8.27 13.71
N GLU A 260 23.64 7.24 13.13
CA GLU A 260 24.50 7.38 11.94
C GLU A 260 23.73 7.94 10.73
N TYR A 261 22.47 7.55 10.57
CA TYR A 261 21.59 8.05 9.50
C TYR A 261 20.91 9.38 9.81
N LEU A 262 21.29 10.04 10.92
CA LEU A 262 20.70 11.31 11.36
C LEU A 262 19.17 11.23 11.44
N MET A 263 18.61 10.08 11.83
CA MET A 263 17.19 9.94 12.09
C MET A 263 16.93 10.41 13.53
N PRO A 264 16.43 11.64 13.74
CA PRO A 264 16.27 12.21 15.07
C PRO A 264 15.02 11.60 15.67
N TYR A 265 15.20 10.64 16.54
CA TYR A 265 14.13 10.18 17.40
C TYR A 265 14.44 10.72 18.78
N ASP A 266 13.91 11.90 19.09
CA ASP A 266 13.70 12.25 20.49
C ASP A 266 12.85 11.13 21.07
N TYR A 267 13.40 10.37 22.00
CA TYR A 267 12.71 9.31 22.73
C TYR A 267 11.96 10.02 23.87
N PRO A 268 10.68 10.42 23.72
CA PRO A 268 9.95 10.88 24.89
C PRO A 268 9.79 9.64 25.77
N ARG A 269 9.96 9.76 27.10
CA ARG A 269 9.54 8.67 27.98
C ARG A 269 8.09 8.32 27.62
N PRO A 270 7.71 7.03 27.57
CA PRO A 270 6.34 6.64 27.26
C PRO A 270 5.40 7.41 28.19
N THR A 271 4.64 8.36 27.66
CA THR A 271 3.57 8.98 28.43
C THR A 271 2.59 7.85 28.71
N PRO A 272 2.33 7.49 29.97
CA PRO A 272 1.26 6.54 30.26
C PRO A 272 0.01 7.03 29.55
N LEU A 273 -0.76 6.13 28.92
CA LEU A 273 -2.07 6.45 28.33
C LEU A 273 -3.13 6.84 29.39
N VAL A 274 -2.69 7.29 30.57
CA VAL A 274 -3.50 7.74 31.68
C VAL A 274 -3.60 9.25 31.64
N VAL A 275 -4.84 9.70 31.44
CA VAL A 275 -5.29 11.08 31.51
C VAL A 275 -4.87 11.71 32.84
N ALA A 276 -4.12 12.81 32.79
CA ALA A 276 -4.04 13.78 33.88
C ALA A 276 -3.94 15.20 33.28
N GLY A 277 -4.67 16.12 33.91
CA GLY A 277 -5.09 17.44 33.41
C GLY A 277 -3.99 18.51 33.25
N PRO A 278 -4.39 19.76 32.98
CA PRO A 278 -3.57 20.76 32.30
C PRO A 278 -2.62 21.49 33.26
N SER A 279 -1.39 21.73 32.85
CA SER A 279 -0.60 22.89 33.32
C SER A 279 0.53 23.28 32.35
N THR A 280 0.33 24.48 31.80
CA THR A 280 1.26 25.61 31.55
C THR A 280 2.60 25.41 30.81
N LEU A 281 2.62 25.98 29.60
CA LEU A 281 3.73 26.56 28.83
C LEU A 281 4.57 27.60 29.63
N PRO A 282 5.81 28.02 29.24
CA PRO A 282 6.15 28.48 27.87
C PRO A 282 7.59 28.31 27.33
N ASN A 283 7.72 28.37 26.00
CA ASN A 283 8.57 29.34 25.26
C ASN A 283 8.37 29.16 23.74
N GLN A 284 7.69 30.13 23.12
CA GLN A 284 7.34 30.23 21.69
C GLN A 284 7.99 31.52 21.15
N GLY A 285 8.54 31.47 19.92
CA GLY A 285 8.96 32.70 19.25
C GLY A 285 9.77 32.55 17.97
N VAL A 286 10.41 31.40 17.71
CA VAL A 286 11.23 31.23 16.50
C VAL A 286 10.78 30.04 15.64
N GLU A 287 10.29 28.95 16.26
CA GLU A 287 9.70 27.80 15.55
C GLU A 287 8.36 28.13 14.86
N GLU A 288 7.55 29.01 15.45
CA GLU A 288 6.19 29.30 14.97
C GLU A 288 6.15 29.95 13.59
N LEU A 289 7.09 30.85 13.29
CA LEU A 289 7.14 31.52 11.98
C LEU A 289 7.47 30.54 10.85
N ARG A 290 8.30 29.51 11.13
CA ARG A 290 8.62 28.44 10.16
C ARG A 290 7.48 27.44 10.00
N GLU A 291 6.77 27.12 11.09
CA GLU A 291 5.59 26.25 11.05
C GLU A 291 4.39 26.92 10.37
N GLU A 292 4.19 28.23 10.53
CA GLU A 292 3.15 28.99 9.83
C GLU A 292 3.37 29.04 8.32
N ASP A 293 4.61 29.21 7.87
CA ASP A 293 4.94 29.20 6.43
C ASP A 293 4.72 27.83 5.80
N LEU A 294 5.12 26.76 6.49
CA LEU A 294 4.87 25.38 6.06
C LEU A 294 3.38 25.02 6.12
N SER A 295 2.65 25.53 7.12
CA SER A 295 1.20 25.36 7.25
C SER A 295 0.46 26.07 6.11
N ARG A 296 0.85 27.30 5.76
CA ARG A 296 0.30 28.04 4.62
C ARG A 296 0.63 27.40 3.27
N ALA A 297 1.81 26.82 3.11
CA ALA A 297 2.16 26.06 1.91
C ALA A 297 1.30 24.79 1.80
N TRP A 298 1.13 24.06 2.90
CA TRP A 298 0.33 22.84 2.95
C TRP A 298 -1.18 23.11 2.77
N ILE A 299 -1.70 24.22 3.29
CA ILE A 299 -3.09 24.65 3.05
C ILE A 299 -3.31 24.95 1.58
N ARG A 300 -2.39 25.66 0.92
CA ARG A 300 -2.48 25.96 -0.53
C ARG A 300 -2.44 24.68 -1.37
N GLU A 301 -1.52 23.77 -1.09
CA GLU A 301 -1.40 22.49 -1.79
C GLU A 301 -2.65 21.61 -1.57
N ARG A 302 -3.22 21.64 -0.36
CA ARG A 302 -4.48 20.96 -0.05
C ARG A 302 -5.67 21.57 -0.78
N GLU A 303 -5.74 22.89 -0.89
CA GLU A 303 -6.79 23.60 -1.64
C GLU A 303 -6.70 23.32 -3.14
N GLU A 304 -5.49 23.27 -3.71
CA GLU A 304 -5.26 22.85 -5.10
C GLU A 304 -5.70 21.41 -5.35
N LEU A 305 -5.37 20.47 -4.45
CA LEU A 305 -5.81 19.08 -4.55
C LEU A 305 -7.34 18.94 -4.43
N LEU A 306 -7.97 19.72 -3.54
CA LEU A 306 -9.43 19.75 -3.41
C LEU A 306 -10.09 20.35 -4.66
N GLN A 307 -9.47 21.34 -5.28
CA GLN A 307 -9.94 21.92 -6.53
C GLN A 307 -9.83 20.91 -7.69
N GLN A 308 -8.70 20.20 -7.79
CA GLN A 308 -8.52 19.12 -8.77
C GLN A 308 -9.51 17.96 -8.57
N LEU A 309 -9.84 17.63 -7.31
CA LEU A 309 -10.87 16.63 -7.00
C LEU A 309 -12.25 17.11 -7.46
N LYS A 310 -12.64 18.36 -7.17
CA LYS A 310 -13.91 18.93 -7.64
C LYS A 310 -14.01 18.97 -9.16
N GLU A 311 -12.92 19.32 -9.86
CA GLU A 311 -12.88 19.32 -11.32
C GLU A 311 -13.01 17.91 -11.90
N LYS A 312 -12.38 16.92 -11.26
CA LYS A 312 -12.53 15.50 -11.61
C LYS A 312 -13.93 14.98 -11.31
N ASP A 313 -14.54 15.36 -10.20
CA ASP A 313 -15.91 14.98 -9.85
C ASP A 313 -16.92 15.59 -10.80
N ALA A 314 -16.75 16.87 -11.17
CA ALA A 314 -17.58 17.52 -12.20
C ALA A 314 -17.39 16.89 -13.59
N LEU A 315 -16.17 16.44 -13.93
CA LEU A 315 -15.92 15.71 -15.16
C LEU A 315 -16.55 14.31 -15.13
N ILE A 316 -16.52 13.63 -13.98
CA ILE A 316 -17.20 12.34 -13.79
C ILE A 316 -18.71 12.54 -13.93
N GLU A 317 -19.29 13.53 -13.28
CA GLU A 317 -20.73 13.84 -13.35
C GLU A 317 -21.15 14.21 -14.79
N PHE A 318 -20.31 14.97 -15.51
CA PHE A 318 -20.52 15.27 -16.94
C PHE A 318 -20.47 14.02 -17.82
N LEU A 319 -19.51 13.12 -17.59
CA LEU A 319 -19.37 11.86 -18.34
C LEU A 319 -20.48 10.86 -17.98
N GLU A 320 -20.92 10.83 -16.72
CA GLU A 320 -22.05 10.03 -16.26
C GLU A 320 -23.36 10.51 -16.90
N HIS A 321 -23.58 11.82 -17.00
CA HIS A 321 -24.72 12.37 -17.74
C HIS A 321 -24.69 12.03 -19.24
N GLN A 322 -23.52 11.99 -19.88
CA GLN A 322 -23.41 11.55 -21.28
C GLN A 322 -23.66 10.05 -21.49
N VAL A 323 -23.40 9.23 -20.46
CA VAL A 323 -23.55 7.77 -20.54
C VAL A 323 -24.95 7.30 -20.13
N ILE A 324 -25.65 8.06 -19.27
CA ILE A 324 -26.97 7.69 -18.72
C ILE A 324 -28.12 7.95 -19.71
N ASP A 325 -27.98 8.90 -20.65
CA ASP A 325 -29.04 9.20 -21.62
C ASP A 325 -29.30 8.05 -22.64
N ASP A 326 -28.42 7.06 -22.73
CA ASP A 326 -28.50 5.95 -23.71
C ASP A 326 -28.88 4.58 -23.13
N LEU A 327 -29.24 4.47 -21.84
CA LEU A 327 -29.58 3.18 -21.21
C LEU A 327 -30.88 3.23 -20.39
N ASN A 328 -32.01 3.25 -21.10
CA ASN A 328 -33.34 3.24 -20.48
C ASN A 328 -33.74 1.87 -19.86
N ASP A 329 -33.99 1.90 -18.55
CA ASP A 329 -34.98 1.21 -17.67
C ASP A 329 -35.44 -0.26 -17.84
N ALA A 330 -34.97 -1.06 -18.81
CA ALA A 330 -35.53 -2.40 -19.01
C ALA A 330 -34.90 -3.54 -18.16
N TRP A 331 -33.79 -3.31 -17.46
CA TRP A 331 -32.91 -4.41 -17.00
C TRP A 331 -33.18 -4.97 -15.59
N THR A 332 -34.01 -4.33 -14.76
CA THR A 332 -34.22 -4.73 -13.36
C THR A 332 -35.04 -6.02 -13.19
N SER A 333 -35.74 -6.46 -14.24
CA SER A 333 -36.70 -7.57 -14.16
C SER A 333 -36.13 -8.96 -14.49
N LEU A 334 -34.89 -9.07 -14.98
CA LEU A 334 -34.34 -10.31 -15.55
C LEU A 334 -33.18 -10.95 -14.77
N LEU A 335 -32.92 -10.54 -13.52
CA LEU A 335 -31.81 -11.07 -12.73
C LEU A 335 -32.19 -12.35 -11.92
N PRO A 336 -31.49 -13.49 -12.11
CA PRO A 336 -31.66 -14.69 -11.28
C PRO A 336 -31.24 -14.48 -9.82
N GLN A 337 -31.68 -15.36 -8.91
CA GLN A 337 -31.62 -15.18 -7.45
C GLN A 337 -30.21 -14.90 -6.87
N SER A 338 -29.12 -15.36 -7.49
CA SER A 338 -27.74 -15.06 -7.07
C SER A 338 -27.32 -13.62 -7.36
N SER A 339 -27.89 -12.99 -8.39
CA SER A 339 -27.65 -11.59 -8.69
C SER A 339 -28.39 -10.65 -7.71
N LYS A 340 -29.54 -11.05 -7.17
CA LYS A 340 -30.17 -10.32 -6.04
C LYS A 340 -29.28 -10.32 -4.80
N PHE A 341 -28.49 -11.38 -4.56
CA PHE A 341 -27.54 -11.42 -3.46
C PHE A 341 -26.39 -10.42 -3.65
N TRP A 342 -25.79 -10.38 -4.85
CA TRP A 342 -24.70 -9.44 -5.15
C TRP A 342 -25.17 -8.00 -5.28
N LYS A 343 -26.35 -7.76 -5.86
CA LYS A 343 -27.01 -6.46 -5.85
C LYS A 343 -27.27 -5.98 -4.42
N ARG A 344 -27.80 -6.82 -3.53
CA ARG A 344 -27.92 -6.46 -2.10
C ARG A 344 -26.58 -6.18 -1.41
N ARG A 345 -25.49 -6.80 -1.86
CA ARG A 345 -24.15 -6.54 -1.29
C ARG A 345 -23.56 -5.24 -1.84
N TYR A 346 -23.73 -4.99 -3.14
CA TYR A 346 -23.37 -3.73 -3.78
C TYR A 346 -24.19 -2.56 -3.21
N ASP A 347 -25.51 -2.70 -3.13
CA ASP A 347 -26.41 -1.69 -2.55
C ASP A 347 -26.07 -1.41 -1.07
N ARG A 348 -25.67 -2.44 -0.30
CA ARG A 348 -25.13 -2.25 1.05
C ARG A 348 -23.84 -1.45 1.05
N LEU A 349 -22.88 -1.79 0.20
CA LEU A 349 -21.60 -1.09 0.13
C LEU A 349 -21.77 0.35 -0.38
N ALA A 350 -22.68 0.59 -1.32
CA ALA A 350 -23.03 1.91 -1.81
C ALA A 350 -23.71 2.75 -0.72
N LYS A 351 -24.61 2.13 0.06
CA LYS A 351 -25.21 2.77 1.23
C LYS A 351 -24.18 3.06 2.32
N ASP A 352 -23.32 2.11 2.65
CA ASP A 352 -22.26 2.28 3.64
C ASP A 352 -21.30 3.40 3.21
N LYS A 353 -20.97 3.49 1.92
CA LYS A 353 -20.19 4.59 1.34
C LYS A 353 -20.91 5.93 1.52
N ALA A 354 -22.18 6.02 1.15
CA ALA A 354 -22.98 7.25 1.30
C ALA A 354 -23.15 7.65 2.78
N ASP A 355 -23.34 6.69 3.68
CA ASP A 355 -23.43 6.92 5.12
C ASP A 355 -22.10 7.41 5.70
N MET A 356 -20.97 6.87 5.21
CA MET A 356 -19.62 7.34 5.56
C MET A 356 -19.34 8.74 5.03
N GLU A 357 -19.73 9.05 3.79
CA GLU A 357 -19.63 10.39 3.20
C GLU A 357 -20.49 11.39 3.99
N ALA A 358 -21.73 11.04 4.33
CA ALA A 358 -22.60 11.86 5.15
C ALA A 358 -22.09 12.01 6.61
N ALA A 359 -21.45 10.99 7.17
CA ALA A 359 -20.80 11.08 8.48
C ALA A 359 -19.57 11.98 8.44
N TYR A 360 -18.77 11.88 7.38
CA TYR A 360 -17.61 12.74 7.13
C TYR A 360 -18.02 14.20 6.94
N GLU A 361 -19.05 14.48 6.14
CA GLU A 361 -19.59 15.83 5.95
C GLU A 361 -20.18 16.41 7.24
N ARG A 362 -20.85 15.58 8.06
CA ARG A 362 -21.31 15.99 9.39
C ARG A 362 -20.15 16.35 10.30
N GLU A 363 -19.08 15.57 10.29
CA GLU A 363 -17.90 15.84 11.11
C GLU A 363 -17.15 17.08 10.61
N ILE A 364 -17.03 17.28 9.29
CA ILE A 364 -16.50 18.53 8.71
C ILE A 364 -17.35 19.72 9.11
N LYS A 365 -18.68 19.62 9.06
CA LYS A 365 -19.58 20.70 9.47
C LYS A 365 -19.46 21.01 10.96
N ARG A 366 -19.29 19.98 11.80
CA ARG A 366 -19.03 20.12 13.24
C ARG A 366 -17.70 20.82 13.51
N LEU A 367 -16.64 20.42 12.82
CA LEU A 367 -15.32 21.03 12.94
C LEU A 367 -15.33 22.49 12.44
N ARG A 368 -16.06 22.79 11.36
CA ARG A 368 -16.26 24.17 10.87
C ARG A 368 -17.07 25.03 11.85
N ALA A 369 -18.09 24.46 12.49
CA ALA A 369 -18.89 25.16 13.51
C ALA A 369 -18.10 25.43 14.81
N ALA A 370 -17.20 24.51 15.19
CA ALA A 370 -16.31 24.70 16.33
C ALA A 370 -15.21 25.75 16.09
N TYR A 371 -14.91 26.07 14.82
CA TYR A 371 -13.90 27.05 14.40
C TYR A 371 -14.47 28.39 13.89
N LEU A 372 -15.79 28.62 13.96
CA LEU A 372 -16.38 29.93 13.69
C LEU A 372 -16.25 30.82 14.93
N PRO A 373 -15.68 32.04 14.84
CA PRO A 373 -15.64 32.96 15.96
C PRO A 373 -17.06 33.38 16.33
N ALA A 374 -17.44 33.21 17.60
CA ALA A 374 -18.66 33.78 18.15
C ALA A 374 -18.55 35.31 18.15
N SER A 375 -18.92 35.94 17.04
CA SER A 375 -19.19 37.38 16.99
C SER A 375 -20.68 37.59 16.77
N ARG A 376 -21.22 38.50 17.59
CA ARG A 376 -22.61 39.02 17.64
C ARG A 376 -23.58 38.29 18.56
N ALA A 377 -23.52 38.68 19.83
CA ALA A 377 -24.73 38.97 20.62
C ALA A 377 -24.41 40.05 21.68
N SER A 378 -24.51 41.31 21.27
CA SER A 378 -24.74 42.45 22.18
C SER A 378 -25.41 43.55 21.34
N ARG A 379 -26.74 43.49 21.30
CA ARG A 379 -27.65 44.64 21.25
C ARG A 379 -28.37 44.60 22.61
N ASP A 380 -28.02 45.49 23.52
CA ASP A 380 -28.72 46.76 23.84
C ASP A 380 -29.54 46.53 25.14
N PRO A 381 -29.75 47.55 25.98
CA PRO A 381 -30.61 48.69 25.64
C PRO A 381 -29.88 50.00 25.42
#